data_AF-C0E0K7-F1
#
_entry.id   AF-C0E0K7-F1
#
_cell.length_a   1.000
_cell.length_b   1.000
_cell.length_c   1.000
_cell.angle_alpha   90.00
_cell.angle_beta   90.00
_cell.angle_gamma   90.00
#
_symmetry.space_group_name_H-M   'P 1'
#
loop_
_entity.id
_entity.type
_entity.pdbx_description
1 polymer ?
#
loop_
_entity_poly.entity_id
_entity_poly.type
_entity_poly.pdbx_seq_one_letter_code
_entity_poly.pdbx_strand_id
1 'polypeptide(L)'
;MDIIKYGFSEIDAATADIQTTASRIGSLLHTLKSQIQPMVTAWEGSSSTAYQEAQAKWDHSADELNTILDTIARTVRNGNDDMSDVNRAATSSWG
;
A
#
# COMPACT_ATOMS: atom_id res chain seq x y z
N MET A 1 -28.23 -4.17 -9.03
CA MET A 1 -27.38 -3.02 -8.68
C MET A 1 -26.59 -3.23 -7.38
N ASP A 2 -27.05 -4.10 -6.47
CA ASP A 2 -26.39 -4.31 -5.16
C ASP A 2 -25.05 -5.06 -5.21
N ILE A 3 -24.88 -6.02 -6.13
CA ILE A 3 -23.66 -6.84 -6.22
C ILE A 3 -22.41 -6.01 -6.54
N ILE A 4 -22.54 -5.03 -7.46
CA ILE A 4 -21.43 -4.15 -7.84
C ILE A 4 -21.05 -3.24 -6.66
N LYS A 5 -22.04 -2.64 -6.00
CA LYS A 5 -21.83 -1.74 -4.85
C LYS A 5 -21.20 -2.45 -3.64
N TYR A 6 -21.58 -3.71 -3.42
CA TYR A 6 -20.99 -4.58 -2.40
C TYR A 6 -19.50 -4.83 -2.68
N GLY A 7 -19.14 -5.22 -3.92
CA GLY A 7 -17.75 -5.44 -4.31
C GLY A 7 -16.85 -4.20 -4.12
N PHE A 8 -17.34 -3.00 -4.45
CA PHE A 8 -16.58 -1.76 -4.22
C PHE A 8 -16.33 -1.47 -2.74
N SER A 9 -17.33 -1.68 -1.89
CA SER A 9 -17.22 -1.41 -0.45
C SER A 9 -16.17 -2.31 0.21
N GLU A 10 -16.08 -3.57 -0.22
CA GLU A 10 -15.06 -4.51 0.22
C GLU A 10 -13.65 -4.10 -0.26
N ILE A 11 -13.53 -3.61 -1.50
CA ILE A 11 -12.25 -3.17 -2.04
C ILE A 11 -11.76 -1.88 -1.33
N ASP A 12 -12.65 -0.92 -1.04
CA ASP A 12 -12.31 0.28 -0.27
C ASP A 12 -11.79 -0.10 1.14
N ALA A 13 -12.47 -1.02 1.82
CA ALA A 13 -12.05 -1.51 3.13
C ALA A 13 -10.68 -2.21 3.06
N ALA A 14 -10.47 -3.08 2.06
CA ALA A 14 -9.18 -3.74 1.85
C ALA A 14 -8.07 -2.73 1.56
N THR A 15 -8.34 -1.69 0.78
CA THR A 15 -7.36 -0.63 0.46
C THR A 15 -6.94 0.14 1.72
N ALA A 16 -7.90 0.51 2.56
CA ALA A 16 -7.62 1.19 3.83
C ALA A 16 -6.80 0.32 4.79
N ASP A 17 -7.09 -0.99 4.85
CA ASP A 17 -6.34 -1.94 5.68
C ASP A 17 -4.90 -2.12 5.17
N ILE A 18 -4.70 -2.21 3.85
CA ILE A 18 -3.36 -2.30 3.26
C ILE A 18 -2.58 -1.00 3.52
N GLN A 19 -3.20 0.20 3.39
CA GLN A 19 -2.53 1.47 3.69
C GLN A 19 -2.12 1.58 5.16
N THR A 20 -2.98 1.13 6.07
CA THR A 20 -2.70 1.06 7.50
C THR A 20 -1.53 0.12 7.77
N THR A 21 -1.55 -1.06 7.15
CA THR A 21 -0.49 -2.07 7.27
C THR A 21 0.84 -1.55 6.72
N ALA A 22 0.85 -0.89 5.55
CA ALA A 22 2.04 -0.28 4.97
C ALA A 22 2.64 0.80 5.88
N SER A 23 1.80 1.68 6.43
CA SER A 23 2.23 2.73 7.37
C SER A 23 2.83 2.13 8.65
N ARG A 24 2.24 1.04 9.15
CA ARG A 24 2.76 0.30 10.30
C ARG A 24 4.11 -0.35 10.00
N ILE A 25 4.27 -0.97 8.83
CA ILE A 25 5.55 -1.54 8.38
C ILE A 25 6.62 -0.45 8.30
N GLY A 26 6.33 0.69 7.66
CA GLY A 26 7.26 1.82 7.58
C GLY A 26 7.70 2.32 8.96
N SER A 27 6.77 2.40 9.92
CA SER A 27 7.06 2.82 11.30
C SER A 27 7.95 1.81 12.04
N LEU A 28 7.68 0.51 11.87
CA LEU A 28 8.50 -0.57 12.44
C LEU A 28 9.92 -0.55 11.86
N LEU A 29 10.06 -0.32 10.55
CA LEU A 29 11.36 -0.19 9.88
C LEU A 29 12.15 1.01 10.38
N HIS A 30 11.50 2.17 10.52
CA HIS A 30 12.14 3.36 11.08
C HIS A 30 12.63 3.12 12.52
N THR A 31 11.82 2.45 13.32
CA THR A 31 12.16 2.07 14.70
C THR A 31 13.37 1.14 14.72
N LEU A 32 13.34 0.09 13.90
CA LEU A 32 14.42 -0.87 13.78
C LEU A 32 15.73 -0.19 13.35
N LYS A 33 15.69 0.65 12.30
CA LYS A 33 16.84 1.41 11.81
C LYS A 33 17.44 2.29 12.91
N SER A 34 16.60 2.97 13.69
CA SER A 34 17.06 3.82 14.80
C SER A 34 17.70 3.02 15.93
N GLN A 35 17.21 1.80 16.20
CA GLN A 35 17.80 0.91 17.21
C GLN A 35 19.14 0.32 16.75
N ILE A 36 19.27 0.01 15.46
CA ILE A 36 20.50 -0.61 14.93
C ILE A 36 21.59 0.43 14.67
N GLN A 37 21.25 1.68 14.34
CA GLN A 37 22.21 2.78 14.09
C GLN A 37 23.40 2.85 15.07
N PRO A 38 23.21 2.88 16.40
CA PRO A 38 24.33 2.92 17.35
C PRO A 38 25.18 1.64 17.36
N MET A 39 24.63 0.50 16.97
CA MET A 39 25.36 -0.78 16.88
C MET A 39 26.22 -0.85 15.61
N VAL A 40 25.82 -0.18 14.52
CA VAL A 40 26.60 -0.13 13.26
C VAL A 40 27.95 0.56 13.48
N THR A 41 27.99 1.63 14.28
CA THR A 41 29.24 2.31 14.67
C THR A 41 30.19 1.42 15.47
N ALA A 42 29.68 0.40 16.17
CA ALA A 42 30.49 -0.55 16.95
C ALA A 42 30.93 -1.78 16.15
N TRP A 43 30.42 -1.97 14.92
CA TRP A 43 30.59 -3.18 14.10
C TRP A 43 31.46 -3.00 12.85
N GLU A 44 32.21 -1.91 12.74
CA GLU A 44 33.15 -1.70 11.62
C GLU A 44 34.15 -2.87 11.50
N GLY A 45 34.07 -3.64 10.41
CA GLY A 45 35.08 -4.64 10.03
C GLY A 45 34.57 -5.86 9.27
N SER A 46 33.37 -6.39 9.58
CA SER A 46 32.84 -7.59 8.87
C SER A 46 31.33 -7.82 8.95
N SER A 47 30.58 -7.13 9.84
CA SER A 47 29.12 -7.31 9.99
C SER A 47 28.25 -6.25 9.30
N SER A 48 28.85 -5.33 8.55
CA SER A 48 28.15 -4.25 7.82
C SER A 48 27.29 -4.76 6.65
N THR A 49 27.71 -5.83 5.97
CA THR A 49 27.07 -6.29 4.73
C THR A 49 25.69 -6.89 4.98
N ALA A 50 25.55 -7.76 5.99
CA ALA A 50 24.25 -8.38 6.31
C ALA A 50 23.19 -7.34 6.71
N TYR A 51 23.63 -6.28 7.41
CA TYR A 51 22.74 -5.15 7.73
C TYR A 51 22.32 -4.39 6.46
N GLN A 52 23.27 -4.06 5.58
CA GLN A 52 22.97 -3.35 4.33
C GLN A 52 22.04 -4.17 3.41
N GLU A 53 22.23 -5.48 3.33
CA GLU A 53 21.35 -6.39 2.58
C GLU A 53 19.94 -6.44 3.17
N ALA A 54 19.83 -6.59 4.49
CA ALA A 54 18.54 -6.52 5.18
C ALA A 54 17.87 -5.16 4.97
N GLN A 55 18.68 -4.08 4.97
CA GLN A 55 18.23 -2.72 4.70
C GLN A 55 17.63 -2.59 3.30
N ALA A 56 18.40 -2.97 2.29
CA ALA A 56 17.98 -2.89 0.90
C ALA A 56 16.73 -3.73 0.63
N LYS A 57 16.66 -4.95 1.19
CA LYS A 57 15.51 -5.84 1.03
C LYS A 57 14.24 -5.23 1.62
N TRP A 58 14.33 -4.62 2.81
CA TRP A 58 13.15 -4.00 3.40
C TRP A 58 12.70 -2.75 2.63
N ASP A 59 13.65 -1.94 2.14
CA ASP A 59 13.33 -0.67 1.47
C ASP A 59 12.61 -1.00 0.16
N HIS A 60 13.08 -2.05 -0.53
CA HIS A 60 12.43 -2.59 -1.70
C HIS A 60 11.01 -3.12 -1.43
N SER A 61 10.81 -3.92 -0.37
CA SER A 61 9.48 -4.44 -0.04
C SER A 61 8.48 -3.33 0.34
N ALA A 62 8.95 -2.25 0.97
CA ALA A 62 8.11 -1.10 1.28
C ALA A 62 7.67 -0.35 0.01
N ASP A 63 8.59 -0.14 -0.93
CA ASP A 63 8.30 0.50 -2.22
C ASP A 63 7.33 -0.35 -3.07
N GLU A 64 7.52 -1.67 -3.09
CA GLU A 64 6.63 -2.59 -3.81
C GLU A 64 5.21 -2.55 -3.23
N LEU A 65 5.07 -2.56 -1.90
CA LEU A 65 3.78 -2.45 -1.23
C LEU A 65 3.09 -1.11 -1.54
N ASN A 66 3.82 0.00 -1.52
CA ASN A 66 3.31 1.31 -1.89
C ASN A 66 2.83 1.36 -3.35
N THR A 67 3.57 0.71 -4.25
CA THR A 67 3.22 0.62 -5.67
C THR A 67 1.93 -0.18 -5.89
N ILE A 68 1.79 -1.32 -5.21
CA ILE A 68 0.58 -2.14 -5.25
C ILE A 68 -0.61 -1.34 -4.72
N LEU A 69 -0.43 -0.64 -3.61
CA LEU A 69 -1.46 0.23 -3.02
C LEU A 69 -1.94 1.33 -3.97
N ASP A 70 -1.02 2.04 -4.61
CA ASP A 70 -1.37 3.07 -5.59
C ASP A 70 -2.12 2.47 -6.79
N THR A 71 -1.71 1.29 -7.24
CA THR A 71 -2.38 0.55 -8.33
C THR A 71 -3.82 0.18 -7.97
N ILE A 72 -4.04 -0.34 -6.76
CA ILE A 72 -5.38 -0.67 -6.26
C ILE A 72 -6.23 0.59 -6.17
N ALA A 73 -5.72 1.66 -5.54
CA ALA A 73 -6.45 2.91 -5.38
C ALA A 73 -6.88 3.52 -6.73
N ARG A 74 -6.03 3.47 -7.75
CA ARG A 74 -6.38 3.89 -9.11
C ARG A 74 -7.46 3.02 -9.72
N THR A 75 -7.34 1.70 -9.58
CA THR A 75 -8.31 0.74 -10.11
C THR A 75 -9.70 0.96 -9.52
N VAL A 76 -9.77 1.18 -8.21
CA VAL A 76 -11.03 1.51 -7.50
C VAL A 76 -11.64 2.79 -8.02
N ARG A 77 -10.84 3.85 -8.14
CA ARG A 77 -11.33 5.15 -8.61
C ARG A 77 -11.90 5.07 -10.02
N ASN A 78 -11.18 4.42 -10.92
CA ASN A 78 -11.63 4.22 -12.30
C ASN A 78 -12.96 3.45 -12.34
N GLY A 79 -13.11 2.41 -11.51
CA GLY A 79 -14.37 1.67 -11.42
C GLY A 79 -15.54 2.50 -10.87
N ASN A 80 -15.29 3.48 -10.00
CA ASN A 80 -16.31 4.41 -9.51
C ASN A 80 -16.78 5.36 -10.62
N ASP A 81 -15.83 5.94 -11.36
CA ASP A 81 -16.12 6.86 -12.47
C ASP A 81 -16.93 6.16 -13.58
N ASP A 82 -16.50 4.96 -13.99
CA ASP A 82 -17.19 4.14 -14.99
C ASP A 82 -18.64 3.81 -14.55
N MET A 83 -18.82 3.46 -13.27
CA MET A 83 -20.14 3.13 -12.71
C MET A 83 -21.05 4.36 -12.59
N SER A 84 -20.49 5.52 -12.23
CA SER A 84 -21.21 6.79 -12.18
C SER A 84 -21.78 7.15 -13.56
N ASP A 85 -20.98 6.94 -14.60
CA ASP A 85 -21.38 7.20 -15.98
C ASP A 85 -22.43 6.19 -16.48
N VAL A 86 -22.25 4.90 -16.19
CA VAL A 86 -23.28 3.87 -16.49
C VAL A 86 -24.59 4.16 -15.77
N ASN A 87 -24.56 4.54 -14.49
CA ASN A 87 -25.76 4.87 -13.74
C ASN A 87 -26.44 6.14 -14.28
N ARG A 88 -25.68 7.16 -14.68
CA ARG A 88 -26.21 8.38 -15.29
C ARG A 88 -26.88 8.10 -16.64
N ALA A 89 -26.22 7.30 -17.48
CA ALA A 89 -26.76 6.86 -18.76
C ALA A 89 -28.04 6.03 -18.59
N ALA A 90 -28.05 5.06 -17.67
CA ALA A 90 -29.23 4.28 -17.34
C ALA A 90 -30.36 5.16 -16.79
N THR A 91 -30.08 6.11 -15.89
CA THR A 91 -31.13 7.02 -15.37
C THR A 91 -31.72 7.89 -16.49
N SER A 92 -30.89 8.33 -17.45
CA SER A 92 -31.34 9.11 -18.60
C SER A 92 -32.15 8.32 -19.63
N SER A 93 -31.96 7.00 -19.71
CA SER A 93 -32.67 6.16 -20.70
C SER A 93 -34.04 5.68 -20.23
N TRP A 94 -34.40 5.91 -18.96
CA TRP A 94 -35.69 5.54 -18.36
C TRP A 94 -36.57 6.78 -18.05
N GLY A 95 -36.09 7.98 -18.41
CA GLY A 95 -36.83 9.24 -18.34
C GLY A 95 -37.51 9.60 -19.67
#